data_AF-A0A5J5KAA7-F1
#
_entry.id   AF-A0A5J5KAA7-F1
#
_cell.length_a   1.000
_cell.length_b   1.000
_cell.length_c   1.000
_cell.angle_alpha   90.00
_cell.angle_beta   90.00
_cell.angle_gamma   90.00
#
_symmetry.space_group_name_H-M   'P 1'
#
loop_
_entity.id
_entity.type
_entity.pdbx_description
1 polymer ?
#
loop_
_entity_poly.entity_id
_entity_poly.type
_entity_poly.pdbx_seq_one_letter_code
_entity_poly.pdbx_strand_id
1 'polypeptide(L)'
;MPRRSWVLWAAAVLTATAPTLYFWVASILTGGETEGFFSTVSFGSSCPGWEIYDLVYFPAYPVIGFPLLATDGAPLVVLGFAGWWLSVRRGRLRLGRIIGRCVAVVLLVLHFPGFLLPTLDAALGPGCAQQWGPPEVFYSQVGWGLYDSLPPLLVLLAVRVPRRGFARRGPVARSAAAALAVAAVVLLPAGSAALGRVSTDSELDCAGFGDGTVKGLTTAERRFLCAVRGHGLPTDPTYGSPVEEWDEVTDEVVLAQGRHLCALATRHGGDLGARAVQEAPEASLAGKLAILCPAVAGARQAEEDRQQAESDAYVAGKEKVCAALPRHRPETRPVRQRRATMWTEFWTIDGWEDGYEGSAPDLVRNLVGSDRGALAIWAADEVGHACVTVESYTRRPPVETRGWEEVIEVAYESPTGSLELVDGYGKRLKGLTRRGPGSYRVRVHLRGRELVTQVPYPPDGAVRILVEVFPGRAKKTVVYK
;
A
#
# COMPACT_ATOMS: atom_id res chain seq x y z
N MET A 1 10.76 23.45 54.90
CA MET A 1 10.43 22.37 53.93
C MET A 1 11.36 21.19 54.15
N PRO A 2 10.92 19.94 53.98
CA PRO A 2 11.80 18.79 54.04
C PRO A 2 12.73 18.80 52.81
N ARG A 3 14.06 18.79 53.00
CA ARG A 3 15.04 18.71 51.91
C ARG A 3 14.71 17.57 50.91
N ARG A 4 14.18 16.46 51.42
CA ARG A 4 13.78 15.28 50.64
C ARG A 4 12.69 15.55 49.59
N SER A 5 11.68 16.38 49.88
CA SER A 5 10.62 16.68 48.91
C SER A 5 11.15 17.51 47.74
N TRP A 6 12.10 18.41 47.99
CA TRP A 6 12.73 19.22 46.94
C TRP A 6 13.55 18.37 45.98
N VAL A 7 14.35 17.44 46.51
CA VAL A 7 15.12 16.49 45.71
C VAL A 7 14.22 15.63 44.81
N LEU A 8 13.07 15.19 45.30
CA LEU A 8 12.13 14.38 44.52
C LEU A 8 11.47 15.17 43.37
N TRP A 9 11.15 16.46 43.58
CA TRP A 9 10.66 17.31 42.50
C TRP A 9 11.74 17.60 41.46
N ALA A 10 12.99 17.85 41.88
CA ALA A 10 14.11 18.01 40.96
C ALA A 10 14.35 16.73 40.14
N ALA A 11 14.29 15.56 40.78
CA ALA A 11 14.38 14.27 40.10
C ALA A 11 13.23 14.06 39.10
N ALA A 12 12.00 14.45 39.44
CA ALA A 12 10.86 14.37 38.53
C ALA A 12 11.05 15.24 37.28
N VAL A 13 11.57 16.47 37.43
CA VAL A 13 11.86 17.35 36.29
C VAL A 13 12.97 16.75 35.43
N LEU A 14 14.08 16.31 36.04
CA LEU A 14 15.20 15.73 35.32
C LEU A 14 14.79 14.48 34.53
N THR A 15 14.02 13.58 35.16
CA THR A 15 13.53 12.36 34.52
C THR A 15 12.56 12.66 33.37
N ALA A 16 11.67 13.65 33.52
CA ALA A 16 10.79 14.10 32.43
C ALA A 16 11.56 14.74 31.26
N THR A 17 12.63 15.49 31.53
CA THR A 17 13.44 16.13 30.46
C THR A 17 14.43 15.19 29.77
N ALA A 18 14.77 14.06 30.40
CA ALA A 18 15.86 13.20 29.93
C ALA A 18 15.63 12.57 28.54
N PRO A 19 14.42 12.07 28.18
CA PRO A 19 14.19 11.51 26.85
C PRO A 19 14.41 12.55 25.76
N THR A 20 13.83 13.74 25.91
CA THR A 20 14.00 14.82 24.93
C THR A 20 15.46 15.24 24.80
N LEU A 21 16.19 15.35 25.91
CA LEU A 21 17.63 15.66 25.87
C LEU A 21 18.44 14.53 25.22
N TYR A 22 18.09 13.27 25.50
CA TYR A 22 18.73 12.10 24.88
C TYR A 22 18.54 12.13 23.36
N PHE A 23 17.31 12.30 22.88
CA PHE A 23 17.03 12.35 21.45
C PHE A 23 17.67 13.55 20.77
N TRP A 24 17.68 14.72 21.42
CA TRP A 24 18.34 15.92 20.90
C TRP A 24 19.87 15.78 20.83
N VAL A 25 20.51 15.19 21.84
CA VAL A 25 21.95 14.92 21.81
C VAL A 25 22.28 13.84 20.79
N ALA A 26 21.48 12.77 20.73
CA ALA A 26 21.67 11.69 19.77
C ALA A 26 21.59 12.22 18.34
N SER A 27 20.60 13.04 17.99
CA SER A 27 20.45 13.60 16.66
C SER A 27 21.62 14.49 16.24
N ILE A 28 22.18 15.28 17.17
CA ILE A 28 23.40 16.07 16.94
C ILE A 28 24.61 15.19 16.69
N LEU A 29 24.77 14.09 17.46
CA LEU A 29 25.93 13.22 17.37
C LEU A 29 25.90 12.28 16.16
N THR A 30 24.72 11.87 15.69
CA THR A 30 24.59 10.94 14.56
C THR A 30 24.44 11.64 13.20
N GLY A 31 24.37 12.97 13.16
CA GLY A 31 24.54 13.76 11.93
C GLY A 31 23.35 13.78 10.95
N GLY A 32 22.15 13.36 11.37
CA GLY A 32 20.96 13.40 10.51
C GLY A 32 19.89 12.40 10.93
N GLU A 33 18.64 12.82 10.75
CA GLU A 33 17.40 12.12 11.11
C GLU A 33 17.35 10.69 10.55
N THR A 34 17.66 9.71 11.38
CA THR A 34 17.04 8.39 11.24
C THR A 34 15.73 8.41 12.02
N GLU A 35 14.79 9.28 11.64
CA GLU A 35 13.38 9.01 11.90
C GLU A 35 12.99 7.85 10.99
N GLY A 36 13.38 6.64 11.39
CA GLY A 36 12.79 5.42 10.87
C GLY A 36 11.33 5.43 11.30
N PHE A 37 10.46 6.05 10.50
CA PHE A 37 9.03 5.92 10.67
C PHE A 37 8.68 4.48 10.31
N PHE A 38 8.62 3.62 11.32
CA PHE A 38 8.04 2.29 11.17
C PHE A 38 6.54 2.46 11.08
N SER A 39 6.04 2.68 9.86
CA SER A 39 4.61 2.49 9.59
C SER A 39 4.37 1.00 9.48
N THR A 40 3.82 0.41 10.53
CA THR A 40 3.34 -0.97 10.49
C THR A 40 1.94 -0.93 9.91
N VAL A 41 1.81 -1.24 8.61
CA VAL A 41 0.50 -1.45 8.01
C VAL A 41 0.04 -2.85 8.43
N SER A 42 -0.65 -2.92 9.58
CA SER A 42 -1.23 -4.18 10.04
C SER A 42 -2.61 -4.36 9.41
N PHE A 43 -2.77 -5.41 8.62
CA PHE A 43 -4.05 -5.82 8.06
C PHE A 43 -4.54 -7.07 8.81
N GLY A 44 -5.73 -6.98 9.43
CA GLY A 44 -6.55 -8.18 9.67
C GLY A 44 -6.57 -8.80 11.08
N SER A 45 -6.19 -8.09 12.15
CA SER A 45 -6.59 -8.52 13.50
C SER A 45 -6.92 -7.33 14.38
N SER A 46 -8.17 -7.27 14.88
CA SER A 46 -8.61 -6.30 15.89
C SER A 46 -8.03 -6.66 17.25
N CYS A 47 -6.97 -5.98 17.67
CA CYS A 47 -6.46 -6.11 19.03
C CYS A 47 -7.00 -4.98 19.90
N PRO A 48 -7.71 -5.28 21.00
CA PRO A 48 -8.39 -4.26 21.79
C PRO A 48 -7.48 -3.15 22.31
N GLY A 49 -6.23 -3.47 22.67
CA GLY A 49 -5.26 -2.48 23.12
C GLY A 49 -4.91 -1.49 22.02
N TRP A 50 -4.61 -2.00 20.82
CA TRP A 50 -4.33 -1.20 19.64
C TRP A 50 -5.53 -0.34 19.21
N GLU A 51 -6.74 -0.90 19.20
CA GLU A 51 -7.95 -0.14 18.88
C GLU A 51 -8.22 1.00 19.87
N ILE A 52 -8.08 0.72 21.18
CA ILE A 52 -8.21 1.76 22.20
C ILE A 52 -7.11 2.80 22.04
N TYR A 53 -5.88 2.38 21.72
CA TYR A 53 -4.78 3.30 21.47
C TYR A 53 -5.07 4.19 20.28
N ASP A 54 -5.54 3.64 19.17
CA ASP A 54 -5.86 4.40 17.96
C ASP A 54 -7.01 5.40 18.23
N LEU A 55 -8.07 4.93 18.90
CA LEU A 55 -9.23 5.75 19.28
C LEU A 55 -8.91 6.86 20.29
N VAL A 56 -7.92 6.67 21.16
CA VAL A 56 -7.62 7.62 22.25
C VAL A 56 -6.41 8.50 21.93
N TYR A 57 -5.33 7.91 21.40
CA TYR A 57 -4.05 8.57 21.18
C TYR A 57 -4.12 9.58 20.03
N PHE A 58 -4.70 9.23 18.88
CA PHE A 58 -4.82 10.16 17.75
C PHE A 58 -5.64 11.41 18.10
N PRO A 59 -6.84 11.29 18.70
CA PRO A 59 -7.58 12.48 19.16
C PRO A 59 -6.90 13.23 20.30
N ALA A 60 -6.09 12.56 21.12
CA ALA A 60 -5.32 13.20 22.19
C ALA A 60 -4.04 13.91 21.68
N TYR A 61 -3.61 13.69 20.44
CA TYR A 61 -2.38 14.26 19.90
C TYR A 61 -2.28 15.79 20.02
N PRO A 62 -3.35 16.58 19.72
CA PRO A 62 -3.33 18.03 19.93
C PRO A 62 -3.19 18.43 21.41
N VAL A 63 -3.67 17.58 22.33
CA VAL A 63 -3.54 17.79 23.78
C VAL A 63 -2.10 17.48 24.22
N ILE A 64 -1.51 16.38 23.75
CA ILE A 64 -0.12 16.01 24.04
C ILE A 64 0.85 17.06 23.50
N GLY A 65 0.56 17.64 22.33
CA GLY A 65 1.32 18.74 21.73
C GLY A 65 1.19 20.09 22.46
N PHE A 66 0.36 20.19 23.50
CA PHE A 66 0.20 21.44 24.25
C PHE A 66 1.50 21.80 24.98
N PRO A 67 1.94 23.09 25.00
CA PRO A 67 3.24 23.47 25.57
C PRO A 67 3.45 23.07 27.03
N LEU A 68 2.39 22.88 27.82
CA LEU A 68 2.50 22.39 29.20
C LEU A 68 2.87 20.90 29.30
N LEU A 69 2.54 20.14 28.26
CA LEU A 69 2.75 18.70 28.15
C LEU A 69 3.95 18.33 27.26
N ALA A 70 4.54 19.31 26.59
CA ALA A 70 5.81 19.14 25.90
C ALA A 70 6.90 18.57 26.82
N THR A 71 7.92 17.91 26.24
CA THR A 71 9.04 17.29 26.98
C THR A 71 8.54 16.37 28.11
N ASP A 72 7.64 15.44 27.77
CA ASP A 72 7.04 14.47 28.70
C ASP A 72 6.43 15.12 29.96
N GLY A 73 5.87 16.32 29.78
CA GLY A 73 5.22 17.09 30.82
C GLY A 73 6.14 17.80 31.82
N ALA A 74 7.44 17.96 31.52
CA ALA A 74 8.36 18.70 32.38
C ALA A 74 7.88 20.12 32.76
N PRO A 75 7.29 20.94 31.86
CA PRO A 75 6.75 22.25 32.22
C PRO A 75 5.62 22.17 33.25
N LEU A 76 4.72 21.19 33.11
CA LEU A 76 3.65 20.92 34.07
C LEU A 76 4.24 20.51 35.44
N VAL A 77 5.30 19.70 35.47
CA VAL A 77 6.00 19.34 36.72
C VAL A 77 6.61 20.58 37.39
N VAL A 78 7.26 21.47 36.62
CA VAL A 78 7.86 22.72 37.15
C VAL A 78 6.80 23.65 37.72
N LEU A 79 5.68 23.86 37.02
CA LEU A 79 4.57 24.66 37.51
C LEU A 79 3.90 24.03 38.73
N GLY A 80 3.74 22.70 38.71
CA GLY A 80 3.26 21.89 39.82
C GLY A 80 4.11 22.08 41.07
N PHE A 81 5.44 22.03 40.90
CA PHE A 81 6.41 22.30 41.96
C PHE A 81 6.27 23.71 42.52
N ALA A 82 6.20 24.74 41.66
CA ALA A 82 6.05 26.12 42.07
C ALA A 82 4.74 26.35 42.86
N GLY A 83 3.62 25.79 42.38
CA GLY A 83 2.32 25.86 43.04
C GLY A 83 2.30 25.11 44.37
N TRP A 84 2.88 23.92 44.43
CA TRP A 84 3.08 23.17 45.67
C TRP A 84 3.93 23.97 46.66
N TRP A 85 5.07 24.52 46.22
CA TRP A 85 6.02 25.25 47.04
C TRP A 85 5.40 26.52 47.64
N LEU A 86 4.69 27.31 46.82
CA LEU A 86 3.99 28.52 47.24
C LEU A 86 2.89 28.18 48.25
N SER A 87 2.14 27.09 48.02
CA SER A 87 1.11 26.60 48.94
C SER A 87 1.69 26.22 50.30
N VAL A 88 2.84 25.52 50.32
CA VAL A 88 3.53 25.15 51.56
C VAL A 88 4.06 26.39 52.28
N ARG A 89 4.65 27.37 51.57
CA ARG A 89 5.12 28.62 52.17
C ARG A 89 4.00 29.43 52.81
N ARG A 90 2.80 29.40 52.22
CA ARG A 90 1.59 30.05 52.76
C ARG A 90 0.86 29.23 53.84
N GLY A 91 1.45 28.14 54.33
CA GLY A 91 0.85 27.26 55.34
C GLY A 91 -0.31 26.37 54.83
N ARG A 92 -0.60 26.39 53.52
CA ARG A 92 -1.70 25.64 52.88
C ARG A 92 -1.25 24.25 52.42
N LEU A 93 -0.86 23.39 53.36
CA LEU A 93 -0.34 22.04 53.06
C LEU A 93 -1.34 21.11 52.35
N ARG A 94 -2.65 21.33 52.51
CA ARG A 94 -3.68 20.55 51.78
C ARG A 94 -3.70 20.93 50.30
N LEU A 95 -3.68 22.22 49.99
CA LEU A 95 -3.70 22.73 48.63
C LEU A 95 -2.48 22.27 47.83
N GLY A 96 -1.28 22.37 48.41
CA GLY A 96 -0.06 21.90 47.73
C GLY A 96 -0.14 20.41 47.35
N ARG A 97 -0.72 19.56 48.21
CA ARG A 97 -0.91 18.13 47.92
C ARG A 97 -1.91 17.87 46.82
N ILE A 98 -2.99 18.66 46.76
CA ILE A 98 -3.97 18.56 45.68
C ILE A 98 -3.29 18.91 44.36
N ILE A 99 -2.55 20.03 44.30
CA ILE A 99 -1.81 20.45 43.10
C ILE A 99 -0.88 19.34 42.61
N GLY A 100 0.00 18.81 43.46
CA GLY A 100 0.93 17.75 43.03
C GLY A 100 0.23 16.43 42.63
N ARG A 101 -0.90 16.09 43.26
CA ARG A 101 -1.69 14.92 42.84
C ARG A 101 -2.37 15.14 41.49
N CYS A 102 -2.91 16.33 41.24
CA CYS A 102 -3.50 16.66 39.94
C CYS A 102 -2.44 16.58 38.83
N VAL A 103 -1.24 17.13 39.06
CA VAL A 103 -0.11 17.01 38.13
C VAL A 103 0.22 15.54 37.85
N ALA A 104 0.38 14.72 38.89
CA ALA A 104 0.70 13.31 38.70
C ALA A 104 -0.42 12.52 38.00
N VAL A 105 -1.69 12.83 38.26
CA VAL A 105 -2.83 12.18 37.60
C VAL A 105 -2.86 12.53 36.12
N VAL A 106 -2.65 13.80 35.75
CA VAL A 106 -2.61 14.22 34.34
C VAL A 106 -1.51 13.47 33.59
N LEU A 107 -0.29 13.43 34.16
CA LEU A 107 0.82 12.71 33.54
C LEU A 107 0.55 11.20 33.43
N LEU A 108 -0.01 10.57 34.48
CA LEU A 108 -0.37 9.16 34.41
C LEU A 108 -1.43 8.88 33.34
N VAL A 109 -2.48 9.71 33.23
CA VAL A 109 -3.52 9.51 32.21
C VAL A 109 -2.95 9.60 30.80
N LEU A 110 -1.97 10.47 30.58
CA LEU A 110 -1.35 10.66 29.26
C LEU A 110 -0.36 9.55 28.90
N HIS A 111 0.50 9.14 29.84
CA HIS A 111 1.61 8.22 29.54
C HIS A 111 1.29 6.74 29.83
N PHE A 112 0.39 6.45 30.77
CA PHE A 112 0.08 5.07 31.16
C PHE A 112 -0.52 4.21 30.02
N PRO A 113 -1.36 4.73 29.10
CA PRO A 113 -1.85 3.97 27.96
C PRO A 113 -0.73 3.39 27.09
N GLY A 114 0.37 4.13 26.90
CA GLY A 114 1.51 3.69 26.10
C GLY A 114 2.26 2.48 26.67
N PHE A 115 2.07 2.16 27.94
CA PHE A 115 2.55 0.92 28.57
C PHE A 115 1.44 -0.13 28.70
N LEU A 116 0.24 0.29 29.12
CA LEU A 116 -0.85 -0.63 29.44
C LEU A 116 -1.41 -1.33 28.20
N LEU A 117 -1.58 -0.62 27.10
CA LEU A 117 -2.24 -1.16 25.90
C LEU A 117 -1.35 -2.18 25.16
N PRO A 118 -0.04 -1.94 24.95
CA PRO A 118 0.84 -2.98 24.39
C PRO A 118 0.96 -4.20 25.29
N THR A 119 0.98 -4.01 26.62
CA THR A 119 1.08 -5.14 27.56
C THR A 119 -0.20 -5.96 27.64
N LEU A 120 -1.37 -5.32 27.49
CA LEU A 120 -2.66 -6.01 27.34
C LEU A 120 -2.66 -6.89 26.09
N ASP A 121 -2.30 -6.32 24.94
CA ASP A 121 -2.30 -7.03 23.66
C ASP A 121 -1.28 -8.18 23.64
N ALA A 122 -0.10 -7.97 24.23
CA ALA A 122 0.87 -9.05 24.38
C ALA A 122 0.39 -10.18 25.31
N ALA A 123 -0.47 -9.88 26.28
CA ALA A 123 -1.10 -10.90 27.12
C ALA A 123 -2.22 -11.67 26.39
N LEU A 124 -2.85 -11.07 25.37
CA LEU A 124 -3.86 -11.72 24.53
C LEU A 124 -3.25 -12.66 23.48
N GLY A 125 -2.01 -12.40 23.05
CA GLY A 125 -1.24 -13.34 22.23
C GLY A 125 -0.12 -12.70 21.40
N PRO A 126 0.75 -13.51 20.78
CA PRO A 126 1.85 -13.01 19.96
C PRO A 126 1.38 -12.26 18.71
N GLY A 127 0.21 -12.60 18.14
CA GLY A 127 -0.37 -11.88 17.00
C GLY A 127 -0.69 -10.42 17.36
N CYS A 128 -1.32 -10.20 18.52
CA CYS A 128 -1.59 -8.85 19.00
C CYS A 128 -0.34 -8.10 19.45
N ALA A 129 0.67 -8.78 20.01
CA ALA A 129 1.97 -8.15 20.28
C ALA A 129 2.65 -7.63 19.00
N GLN A 130 2.56 -8.37 17.89
CA GLN A 130 3.18 -8.00 16.61
C GLN A 130 2.54 -6.74 15.98
N GLN A 131 1.29 -6.42 16.32
CA GLN A 131 0.63 -5.20 15.83
C GLN A 131 1.32 -3.92 16.32
N TRP A 132 2.00 -3.99 17.46
CA TRP A 132 2.81 -2.89 18.02
C TRP A 132 4.22 -2.81 17.42
N GLY A 133 4.52 -3.64 16.41
CA GLY A 133 5.80 -3.67 15.70
C GLY A 133 6.67 -4.86 16.05
N PRO A 134 7.89 -4.93 15.46
CA PRO A 134 8.83 -6.01 15.74
C PRO A 134 9.23 -6.01 17.23
N PRO A 135 9.67 -7.15 17.79
CA PRO A 135 9.94 -7.29 19.23
C PRO A 135 10.83 -6.19 19.81
N GLU A 136 11.83 -5.72 19.05
CA GLU A 136 12.73 -4.65 19.46
C GLU A 136 11.98 -3.32 19.69
N VAL A 137 11.05 -2.98 18.80
CA VAL A 137 10.21 -1.79 18.90
C VAL A 137 9.20 -1.95 20.03
N PHE A 138 8.57 -3.12 20.16
CA PHE A 138 7.66 -3.42 21.24
C PHE A 138 8.32 -3.26 22.62
N TYR A 139 9.50 -3.86 22.83
CA TYR A 139 10.23 -3.74 24.10
C TYR A 139 10.68 -2.32 24.37
N SER A 140 11.07 -1.58 23.32
CA SER A 140 11.38 -0.16 23.43
C SER A 140 10.15 0.62 23.90
N GLN A 141 8.99 0.42 23.27
CA GLN A 141 7.75 1.12 23.60
C GLN A 141 7.28 0.83 25.04
N VAL A 142 7.29 -0.44 25.45
CA VAL A 142 6.97 -0.83 26.84
C VAL A 142 7.98 -0.23 27.82
N GLY A 143 9.27 -0.24 27.46
CA GLY A 143 10.35 0.34 28.26
C GLY A 143 10.17 1.85 28.48
N TRP A 144 9.89 2.59 27.41
CA TRP A 144 9.63 4.03 27.46
C TRP A 144 8.34 4.35 28.22
N GLY A 145 7.24 3.62 27.99
CA GLY A 145 5.99 3.83 28.74
C GLY A 145 6.15 3.58 30.24
N LEU A 146 6.97 2.61 30.64
CA LEU A 146 7.32 2.39 32.04
C LEU A 146 8.20 3.53 32.59
N TYR A 147 9.16 4.00 31.80
CA TYR A 147 10.02 5.13 32.15
C TYR A 147 9.22 6.42 32.36
N ASP A 148 8.26 6.72 31.48
CA ASP A 148 7.38 7.90 31.55
C ASP A 148 6.46 7.90 32.77
N SER A 149 6.28 6.74 33.40
CA SER A 149 5.56 6.62 34.67
C SER A 149 6.42 7.08 35.88
N LEU A 150 7.74 7.26 35.73
CA LEU A 150 8.62 7.66 36.83
C LEU A 150 8.38 9.10 37.32
N PRO A 151 8.29 10.15 36.48
CA PRO A 151 8.01 11.51 36.93
C PRO A 151 6.75 11.65 37.80
N PRO A 152 5.55 11.14 37.41
CA PRO A 152 4.37 11.25 38.27
C PRO A 152 4.51 10.47 39.58
N LEU A 153 5.18 9.32 39.60
CA LEU A 153 5.47 8.59 40.84
C LEU A 153 6.37 9.40 41.78
N LEU A 154 7.40 10.05 41.24
CA LEU A 154 8.28 10.94 42.01
C LEU A 154 7.53 12.15 42.56
N VAL A 155 6.62 12.75 41.78
CA VAL A 155 5.72 13.83 42.25
C VAL A 155 4.82 13.35 43.39
N LEU A 156 4.18 12.18 43.26
CA LEU A 156 3.34 11.59 44.31
C LEU A 156 4.13 11.32 45.60
N LEU A 157 5.37 10.85 45.48
CA LEU A 157 6.27 10.66 46.61
C LEU A 157 6.69 12.00 47.24
N ALA A 158 6.94 13.02 46.43
CA ALA A 158 7.35 14.35 46.89
C ALA A 158 6.27 15.03 47.74
N VAL A 159 5.00 14.84 47.38
CA VAL A 159 3.84 15.41 48.11
C VAL A 159 3.32 14.53 49.24
N ARG A 160 3.89 13.34 49.43
CA ARG A 160 3.51 12.43 50.52
C ARG A 160 3.91 13.04 51.87
N VAL A 161 2.95 13.13 52.79
CA VAL A 161 3.23 13.60 54.16
C VAL A 161 4.13 12.57 54.84
N PRO A 162 5.30 12.95 55.38
CA PRO A 162 6.09 12.06 56.20
C PRO A 162 5.24 11.71 57.42
N ARG A 163 4.77 10.45 57.47
CA ARG A 163 4.05 9.92 58.62
C ARG A 163 5.04 9.87 59.78
N ARG A 164 5.04 10.90 60.63
CA ARG A 164 5.66 10.81 61.96
C ARG A 164 4.77 9.91 62.81
N GLY A 165 5.28 8.73 63.16
CA GLY A 165 4.61 7.77 64.05
C GLY A 165 4.01 6.58 63.31
N PHE A 166 4.41 5.39 63.76
CA PHE A 166 3.84 4.08 63.44
C PHE A 166 2.30 4.10 63.59
N ALA A 167 1.58 4.37 62.51
CA ALA A 167 0.14 4.21 62.45
C ALA A 167 -0.21 3.17 61.37
N ARG A 168 -0.86 2.10 61.82
CA ARG A 168 -1.41 0.92 61.11
C ARG A 168 -1.59 1.13 59.60
N ARG A 169 -1.17 0.11 58.81
CA ARG A 169 -1.41 -0.04 57.36
C ARG A 169 -2.81 0.43 56.97
N GLY A 170 -2.89 1.69 56.51
CA GLY A 170 -4.13 2.35 56.15
C GLY A 170 -4.62 1.98 54.74
N PRO A 171 -5.88 2.34 54.41
CA PRO A 171 -6.65 1.88 53.26
C PRO A 171 -5.99 2.05 51.88
N VAL A 172 -4.99 2.92 51.75
CA VAL A 172 -4.23 3.14 50.50
C VAL A 172 -3.44 1.91 50.07
N ALA A 173 -2.93 1.10 51.00
CA ALA A 173 -2.27 -0.17 50.67
C ALA A 173 -3.28 -1.22 50.19
N ARG A 174 -4.54 -1.14 50.65
CA ARG A 174 -5.62 -1.99 50.16
C ARG A 174 -6.12 -1.54 48.79
N SER A 175 -6.14 -0.24 48.50
CA SER A 175 -6.49 0.27 47.17
C SER A 175 -5.45 -0.13 46.12
N ALA A 176 -4.15 -0.08 46.44
CA ALA A 176 -3.10 -0.53 45.54
C ALA A 176 -3.13 -2.06 45.32
N ALA A 177 -3.36 -2.84 46.39
CA ALA A 177 -3.52 -4.29 46.28
C ALA A 177 -4.81 -4.69 45.57
N ALA A 178 -5.90 -3.95 45.74
CA ALA A 178 -7.16 -4.18 45.03
C ALA A 178 -7.05 -3.82 43.54
N ALA A 179 -6.33 -2.74 43.19
CA ALA A 179 -6.06 -2.42 41.78
C ALA A 179 -5.20 -3.51 41.11
N LEU A 180 -4.16 -4.01 41.80
CA LEU A 180 -3.34 -5.12 41.31
C LEU A 180 -4.13 -6.44 41.24
N ALA A 181 -5.03 -6.71 42.18
CA ALA A 181 -5.87 -7.90 42.18
C ALA A 181 -6.97 -7.83 41.11
N VAL A 182 -7.55 -6.66 40.86
CA VAL A 182 -8.52 -6.46 39.75
C VAL A 182 -7.81 -6.59 38.41
N ALA A 183 -6.60 -6.05 38.25
CA ALA A 183 -5.79 -6.28 37.05
C ALA A 183 -5.50 -7.78 36.85
N ALA A 184 -5.13 -8.51 37.91
CA ALA A 184 -4.91 -9.95 37.82
C ALA A 184 -6.19 -10.74 37.49
N VAL A 185 -7.34 -10.38 38.06
CA VAL A 185 -8.63 -11.07 37.83
C VAL A 185 -9.23 -10.74 36.46
N VAL A 186 -8.98 -9.56 35.91
CA VAL A 186 -9.39 -9.20 34.53
C VAL A 186 -8.49 -9.86 33.48
N LEU A 187 -7.22 -10.16 33.81
CA LEU A 187 -6.29 -10.86 32.93
C LEU A 187 -6.40 -12.40 32.97
N LEU A 188 -7.11 -12.96 33.96
CA LEU A 188 -7.28 -14.42 34.15
C LEU A 188 -8.37 -15.13 33.31
N PRO A 189 -9.43 -14.49 32.73
CA PRO A 189 -10.45 -15.23 31.98
C PRO A 189 -10.03 -15.59 30.53
N ALA A 190 -8.92 -15.04 30.02
CA ALA A 190 -8.51 -15.26 28.63
C ALA A 190 -7.95 -16.68 28.35
N GLY A 191 -7.73 -17.49 29.39
CA GLY A 191 -7.06 -18.79 29.25
C GLY A 191 -7.96 -20.03 29.22
N SER A 192 -9.29 -19.91 29.31
CA SER A 192 -10.15 -21.10 29.52
C SER A 192 -11.43 -21.13 28.68
N ALA A 193 -11.30 -20.88 27.38
CA ALA A 193 -12.15 -21.53 26.40
C ALA A 193 -11.20 -22.17 25.38
N ALA A 194 -11.25 -23.48 25.23
CA ALA A 194 -10.62 -24.15 24.09
C ALA A 194 -11.46 -23.80 22.85
N LEU A 195 -11.38 -22.54 22.41
CA LEU A 195 -11.69 -22.13 21.06
C LEU A 195 -10.71 -22.87 20.17
N GLY A 196 -11.20 -23.50 19.10
CA GLY A 196 -10.33 -24.17 18.14
C GLY A 196 -9.18 -23.25 17.70
N ARG A 197 -8.03 -23.83 17.39
CA ARG A 197 -6.83 -23.05 17.05
C ARG A 197 -7.05 -22.28 15.74
N VAL A 198 -6.68 -21.01 15.76
CA VAL A 198 -6.42 -20.21 14.56
C VAL A 198 -4.91 -20.28 14.33
N SER A 199 -4.47 -21.00 13.31
CA SER A 199 -3.04 -21.13 13.05
C SER A 199 -2.48 -19.85 12.43
N THR A 200 -1.28 -19.47 12.86
CA THR A 200 -0.56 -18.30 12.31
C THR A 200 0.12 -18.64 10.98
N ASP A 201 0.56 -17.60 10.26
CA ASP A 201 1.37 -17.70 9.04
C ASP A 201 2.52 -18.72 9.15
N SER A 202 3.38 -18.55 10.16
CA SER A 202 4.52 -19.45 10.41
C SER A 202 4.12 -20.86 10.80
N GLU A 203 2.97 -21.03 11.46
CA GLU A 203 2.48 -22.35 11.84
C GLU A 203 1.99 -23.15 10.63
N LEU A 204 1.36 -22.47 9.66
CA LEU A 204 0.88 -23.04 8.41
C LEU A 204 1.96 -23.13 7.32
N ASP A 205 3.11 -22.48 7.51
CA ASP A 205 4.18 -22.39 6.51
C ASP A 205 3.66 -21.82 5.17
N CYS A 206 2.97 -20.67 5.23
CA CYS A 206 2.40 -20.07 4.02
C CYS A 206 3.48 -19.60 3.03
N ALA A 207 4.69 -19.30 3.54
CA ALA A 207 5.84 -18.95 2.71
C ALA A 207 6.52 -20.17 2.05
N GLY A 208 6.24 -21.40 2.51
CA GLY A 208 6.73 -22.64 1.89
C GLY A 208 8.20 -22.97 2.19
N PHE A 209 8.73 -22.53 3.33
CA PHE A 209 10.09 -22.83 3.79
C PHE A 209 10.20 -24.21 4.47
N GLY A 210 9.08 -24.88 4.73
CA GLY A 210 9.06 -26.22 5.33
C GLY A 210 9.19 -26.24 6.85
N ASP A 211 9.00 -25.10 7.52
CA ASP A 211 9.10 -24.93 8.97
C ASP A 211 7.75 -24.99 9.71
N GLY A 212 6.68 -25.29 8.98
CA GLY A 212 5.32 -25.35 9.52
C GLY A 212 5.15 -26.38 10.64
N THR A 213 4.49 -25.96 11.71
CA THR A 213 4.31 -26.79 12.91
C THR A 213 2.97 -27.54 12.93
N VAL A 214 2.00 -27.13 12.12
CA VAL A 214 0.68 -27.76 12.04
C VAL A 214 0.77 -29.10 11.32
N LYS A 215 0.38 -30.17 12.03
CA LYS A 215 0.35 -31.54 11.52
C LYS A 215 -1.06 -31.96 11.14
N GLY A 216 -1.18 -32.91 10.22
CA GLY A 216 -2.46 -33.51 9.83
C GLY A 216 -3.24 -32.77 8.74
N LEU A 217 -2.74 -31.62 8.27
CA LEU A 217 -3.28 -30.92 7.11
C LEU A 217 -2.55 -31.30 5.83
N THR A 218 -3.29 -31.45 4.75
CA THR A 218 -2.75 -31.57 3.39
C THR A 218 -2.16 -30.23 2.92
N THR A 219 -1.32 -30.26 1.89
CA THR A 219 -0.75 -29.04 1.30
C THR A 219 -1.84 -28.09 0.78
N ALA A 220 -2.91 -28.62 0.20
CA ALA A 220 -4.04 -27.81 -0.29
C ALA A 220 -4.79 -27.12 0.86
N GLU A 221 -5.00 -27.82 1.98
CA GLU A 221 -5.67 -27.26 3.15
C GLU A 221 -4.83 -26.16 3.82
N ARG A 222 -3.51 -26.36 3.96
CA ARG A 222 -2.62 -25.30 4.47
C ARG A 222 -2.68 -24.07 3.58
N ARG A 223 -2.53 -24.23 2.27
CA ARG A 223 -2.61 -23.12 1.31
C ARG A 223 -3.98 -22.42 1.32
N PHE A 224 -5.06 -23.19 1.44
CA PHE A 224 -6.40 -22.62 1.54
C PHE A 224 -6.55 -21.78 2.80
N LEU A 225 -6.10 -22.27 3.97
CA LEU A 225 -6.09 -21.50 5.21
C LEU A 225 -5.24 -20.24 5.08
N CYS A 226 -4.01 -20.35 4.56
CA CYS A 226 -3.15 -19.20 4.29
C CYS A 226 -3.86 -18.14 3.42
N ALA A 227 -4.50 -18.56 2.34
CA ALA A 227 -5.22 -17.67 1.44
C ALA A 227 -6.48 -17.05 2.07
N VAL A 228 -7.19 -17.78 2.94
CA VAL A 228 -8.36 -17.25 3.68
C VAL A 228 -7.92 -16.22 4.73
N ARG A 229 -6.78 -16.44 5.40
CA ARG A 229 -6.20 -15.52 6.39
C ARG A 229 -5.44 -14.35 5.79
N GLY A 230 -5.25 -14.33 4.47
CA GLY A 230 -4.40 -13.33 3.81
C GLY A 230 -2.90 -13.46 4.14
N HIS A 231 -2.46 -14.62 4.61
CA HIS A 231 -1.05 -14.93 4.84
C HIS A 231 -0.43 -15.44 3.53
N GLY A 232 0.41 -14.63 2.89
CA GLY A 232 1.07 -15.01 1.64
C GLY A 232 2.18 -14.06 1.23
N LEU A 233 2.99 -14.49 0.25
CA LEU A 233 4.06 -13.67 -0.30
C LEU A 233 3.46 -12.49 -1.10
N PRO A 234 3.99 -11.26 -0.98
CA PRO A 234 3.51 -10.09 -1.70
C PRO A 234 3.47 -10.23 -3.24
N THR A 235 4.18 -11.22 -3.78
CA THR A 235 4.33 -11.45 -5.21
C THR A 235 3.29 -12.39 -5.81
N ASP A 236 2.44 -13.01 -4.99
CA ASP A 236 1.40 -13.92 -5.47
C ASP A 236 0.01 -13.22 -5.39
N PRO A 237 -0.58 -12.80 -6.53
CA PRO A 237 -1.87 -12.10 -6.56
C PRO A 237 -3.04 -12.94 -6.04
N THR A 238 -2.82 -14.25 -5.82
CA THR A 238 -3.80 -15.15 -5.21
C THR A 238 -3.95 -14.90 -3.69
N TYR A 239 -2.97 -14.26 -3.04
CA TYR A 239 -3.03 -13.85 -1.64
C TYR A 239 -3.44 -12.38 -1.58
N GLY A 240 -4.71 -12.16 -1.25
CA GLY A 240 -5.29 -10.83 -1.07
C GLY A 240 -5.56 -10.59 0.41
N SER A 241 -6.31 -9.53 0.72
CA SER A 241 -6.85 -9.31 2.06
C SER A 241 -7.52 -10.58 2.61
N PRO A 242 -7.47 -10.82 3.93
CA PRO A 242 -8.22 -11.91 4.55
C PRO A 242 -9.68 -11.86 4.10
N VAL A 243 -10.30 -13.04 3.98
CA VAL A 243 -11.73 -13.12 3.72
C VAL A 243 -12.44 -12.60 4.97
N GLU A 244 -13.18 -11.51 4.80
CA GLU A 244 -13.94 -10.86 5.87
C GLU A 244 -14.81 -11.89 6.62
N GLU A 245 -14.86 -11.79 7.95
CA GLU A 245 -15.59 -12.70 8.86
C GLU A 245 -14.95 -14.09 9.09
N TRP A 246 -13.83 -14.43 8.43
CA TRP A 246 -13.17 -15.74 8.59
C TRP A 246 -11.79 -15.69 9.24
N ASP A 247 -11.26 -14.50 9.50
CA ASP A 247 -9.93 -14.25 10.09
C ASP A 247 -9.80 -14.67 11.56
N GLU A 248 -10.89 -14.70 12.31
CA GLU A 248 -10.93 -15.19 13.70
C GLU A 248 -11.58 -16.58 13.86
N VAL A 249 -12.19 -17.11 12.80
CA VAL A 249 -12.86 -18.42 12.83
C VAL A 249 -11.83 -19.53 12.91
N THR A 250 -12.04 -20.57 13.71
CA THR A 250 -11.07 -21.67 13.89
C THR A 250 -10.77 -22.42 12.59
N ASP A 251 -9.55 -22.94 12.42
CA ASP A 251 -9.13 -23.63 11.17
C ASP A 251 -10.02 -24.81 10.82
N GLU A 252 -10.48 -25.56 11.82
CA GLU A 252 -11.37 -26.72 11.63
C GLU A 252 -12.70 -26.30 10.98
N VAL A 253 -13.28 -25.19 11.46
CA VAL A 253 -14.54 -24.66 10.92
C VAL A 253 -14.32 -24.11 9.51
N VAL A 254 -13.24 -23.35 9.27
CA VAL A 254 -12.90 -22.83 7.93
C VAL A 254 -12.78 -23.98 6.92
N LEU A 255 -12.05 -25.04 7.29
CA LEU A 255 -11.86 -26.22 6.44
C LEU A 255 -13.16 -26.99 6.23
N ALA A 256 -13.98 -27.16 7.27
CA ALA A 256 -15.26 -27.84 7.16
C ALA A 256 -16.20 -27.12 6.17
N GLN A 257 -16.29 -25.79 6.29
CA GLN A 257 -17.12 -24.97 5.41
C GLN A 257 -16.56 -24.91 3.98
N GLY A 258 -15.25 -24.75 3.82
CA GLY A 258 -14.60 -24.83 2.50
C GLY A 258 -14.84 -26.17 1.81
N ARG A 259 -14.76 -27.29 2.53
CA ARG A 259 -15.07 -28.63 1.96
C ARG A 259 -16.56 -28.77 1.61
N HIS A 260 -17.46 -28.22 2.43
CA HIS A 260 -18.90 -28.20 2.13
C HIS A 260 -19.17 -27.45 0.82
N LEU A 261 -18.64 -26.24 0.70
CA LEU A 261 -18.76 -25.41 -0.49
C LEU A 261 -18.13 -26.08 -1.72
N CYS A 262 -16.98 -26.73 -1.57
CA CYS A 262 -16.36 -27.51 -2.65
C CYS A 262 -17.26 -28.65 -3.12
N ALA A 263 -17.88 -29.40 -2.21
CA ALA A 263 -18.82 -30.45 -2.57
C ALA A 263 -20.06 -29.89 -3.29
N LEU A 264 -20.53 -28.70 -2.89
CA LEU A 264 -21.61 -28.00 -3.57
C LEU A 264 -21.20 -27.56 -4.98
N ALA A 265 -20.08 -26.86 -5.13
CA ALA A 265 -19.56 -26.42 -6.43
C ALA A 265 -19.29 -27.60 -7.38
N THR A 266 -18.76 -28.71 -6.86
CA THR A 266 -18.50 -29.93 -7.65
C THR A 266 -19.79 -30.51 -8.24
N ARG A 267 -20.93 -30.47 -7.52
CA ARG A 267 -22.24 -30.88 -8.05
C ARG A 267 -22.70 -30.02 -9.24
N HIS A 268 -22.17 -28.80 -9.35
CA HIS A 268 -22.40 -27.87 -10.44
C HIS A 268 -21.20 -27.79 -11.41
N GLY A 269 -20.37 -28.84 -11.47
CA GLY A 269 -19.25 -28.90 -12.42
C GLY A 269 -18.08 -27.95 -12.12
N GLY A 270 -17.99 -27.46 -10.88
CA GLY A 270 -16.99 -26.47 -10.47
C GLY A 270 -17.42 -25.02 -10.66
N ASP A 271 -18.65 -24.77 -11.12
CA ASP A 271 -19.20 -23.43 -11.32
C ASP A 271 -19.48 -22.70 -10.01
N LEU A 272 -18.71 -21.65 -9.72
CA LEU A 272 -18.92 -20.76 -8.58
C LEU A 272 -20.07 -19.76 -8.80
N GLY A 273 -20.51 -19.58 -10.05
CA GLY A 273 -21.65 -18.76 -10.44
C GLY A 273 -23.01 -19.42 -10.20
N ALA A 274 -23.03 -20.73 -9.93
CA ALA A 274 -24.26 -21.45 -9.67
C ALA A 274 -24.97 -20.85 -8.45
N ARG A 275 -26.27 -20.55 -8.60
CA ARG A 275 -27.09 -19.91 -7.55
C ARG A 275 -26.96 -20.57 -6.18
N ALA A 276 -26.92 -21.91 -6.14
CA ALA A 276 -26.76 -22.65 -4.89
C ALA A 276 -25.41 -22.38 -4.19
N VAL A 277 -24.34 -22.15 -4.96
CA VAL A 277 -23.01 -21.82 -4.43
C VAL A 277 -22.97 -20.36 -3.97
N GLN A 278 -23.58 -19.44 -4.72
CA GLN A 278 -23.61 -18.01 -4.37
C GLN A 278 -24.48 -17.69 -3.15
N GLU A 279 -25.58 -18.41 -2.96
CA GLU A 279 -26.51 -18.22 -1.82
C GLU A 279 -26.09 -19.03 -0.58
N ALA A 280 -24.99 -19.78 -0.64
CA ALA A 280 -24.49 -20.53 0.51
C ALA A 280 -23.99 -19.57 1.62
N PRO A 281 -24.21 -19.87 2.91
CA PRO A 281 -23.71 -19.04 4.01
C PRO A 281 -22.22 -18.76 3.94
N GLU A 282 -21.46 -19.71 3.41
CA GLU A 282 -20.01 -19.66 3.26
C GLU A 282 -19.52 -19.20 1.88
N ALA A 283 -20.40 -18.60 1.07
CA ALA A 283 -20.08 -18.13 -0.29
C ALA A 283 -18.89 -17.16 -0.35
N SER A 284 -18.58 -16.44 0.72
CA SER A 284 -17.39 -15.58 0.79
C SER A 284 -16.07 -16.35 0.66
N LEU A 285 -16.03 -17.66 0.96
CA LEU A 285 -14.88 -18.53 0.73
C LEU A 285 -14.67 -18.90 -0.76
N ALA A 286 -15.66 -18.68 -1.63
CA ALA A 286 -15.65 -19.12 -3.03
C ALA A 286 -14.41 -18.63 -3.80
N GLY A 287 -13.96 -17.39 -3.54
CA GLY A 287 -12.81 -16.80 -4.22
C GLY A 287 -11.49 -17.53 -3.99
N LYS A 288 -11.35 -18.27 -2.88
CA LYS A 288 -10.16 -19.07 -2.55
C LYS A 288 -10.36 -20.57 -2.78
N LEU A 289 -11.57 -20.99 -3.15
CA LEU A 289 -11.97 -22.39 -3.19
C LEU A 289 -11.22 -23.22 -4.23
N ALA A 290 -10.72 -22.60 -5.30
CA ALA A 290 -9.88 -23.27 -6.31
C ALA A 290 -8.63 -23.93 -5.71
N ILE A 291 -8.11 -23.42 -4.58
CA ILE A 291 -6.95 -23.99 -3.90
C ILE A 291 -7.28 -25.34 -3.25
N LEU A 292 -8.49 -25.45 -2.70
CA LEU A 292 -8.97 -26.63 -1.99
C LEU A 292 -9.68 -27.63 -2.93
N CYS A 293 -10.28 -27.15 -4.02
CA CYS A 293 -11.26 -27.88 -4.81
C CYS A 293 -10.81 -28.05 -6.28
N PRO A 294 -10.31 -29.24 -6.68
CA PRO A 294 -9.82 -29.48 -8.03
C PRO A 294 -10.86 -29.24 -9.14
N ALA A 295 -12.15 -29.51 -8.88
CA ALA A 295 -13.22 -29.25 -9.84
C ALA A 295 -13.37 -27.76 -10.15
N VAL A 296 -13.28 -26.91 -9.12
CA VAL A 296 -13.33 -25.44 -9.27
C VAL A 296 -12.08 -24.94 -9.99
N ALA A 297 -10.90 -25.46 -9.65
CA ALA A 297 -9.67 -25.11 -10.36
C ALA A 297 -9.75 -25.45 -11.86
N GLY A 298 -10.27 -26.64 -12.19
CA GLY A 298 -10.47 -27.06 -13.58
C GLY A 298 -11.49 -26.19 -14.33
N ALA A 299 -12.61 -25.84 -13.69
CA ALA A 299 -13.62 -24.96 -14.28
C ALA A 299 -13.07 -23.55 -14.53
N ARG A 300 -12.30 -23.00 -13.58
CA ARG A 300 -11.64 -21.70 -13.73
C ARG A 300 -10.60 -21.70 -14.86
N GLN A 301 -9.75 -22.73 -14.93
CA GLN A 301 -8.78 -22.85 -16.02
C GLN A 301 -9.48 -22.94 -17.38
N ALA A 302 -10.56 -23.71 -17.49
CA ALA A 302 -11.31 -23.83 -18.75
C ALA A 302 -11.96 -22.50 -19.17
N GLU A 303 -12.41 -21.69 -18.20
CA GLU A 303 -12.92 -20.34 -18.45
C GLU A 303 -11.80 -19.40 -18.91
N GLU A 304 -10.66 -19.40 -18.23
CA GLU A 304 -9.48 -18.60 -18.60
C GLU A 304 -8.97 -19.00 -20.01
N ASP A 305 -8.92 -20.28 -20.33
CA ASP A 305 -8.56 -20.79 -21.67
C ASP A 305 -9.58 -20.35 -22.73
N ARG A 306 -10.87 -20.34 -22.40
CA ARG A 306 -11.93 -19.85 -23.30
C ARG A 306 -11.79 -18.35 -23.54
N GLN A 307 -11.62 -17.55 -22.50
CA GLN A 307 -11.42 -16.10 -22.59
C GLN A 307 -10.15 -15.77 -23.38
N GLN A 308 -9.07 -16.52 -23.15
CA GLN A 308 -7.85 -16.38 -23.93
C GLN A 308 -8.07 -16.71 -25.40
N ALA A 309 -8.77 -17.81 -25.71
CA ALA A 309 -9.08 -18.18 -27.10
C ALA A 309 -9.99 -17.15 -27.79
N GLU A 310 -10.96 -16.57 -27.08
CA GLU A 310 -11.81 -15.48 -27.58
C GLU A 310 -11.00 -14.21 -27.83
N SER A 311 -10.09 -13.85 -26.91
CA SER A 311 -9.17 -12.72 -27.06
C SER A 311 -8.22 -12.92 -28.25
N ASP A 312 -7.62 -14.09 -28.38
CA ASP A 312 -6.74 -14.45 -29.51
C ASP A 312 -7.49 -14.40 -30.83
N ALA A 313 -8.71 -14.94 -30.88
CA ALA A 313 -9.57 -14.89 -32.06
C ALA A 313 -9.95 -13.45 -32.42
N TYR A 314 -10.23 -12.62 -31.41
CA TYR A 314 -10.51 -11.19 -31.57
C TYR A 314 -9.30 -10.47 -32.18
N VAL A 315 -8.11 -10.62 -31.60
CA VAL A 315 -6.85 -10.02 -32.11
C VAL A 315 -6.56 -10.49 -33.54
N ALA A 316 -6.64 -11.79 -33.80
CA ALA A 316 -6.44 -12.36 -35.14
C ALA A 316 -7.44 -11.79 -36.17
N GLY A 317 -8.69 -11.56 -35.76
CA GLY A 317 -9.71 -10.87 -36.55
C GLY A 317 -9.26 -9.47 -36.96
N LYS A 318 -8.77 -8.66 -36.01
CA LYS A 318 -8.27 -7.30 -36.28
C LYS A 318 -7.04 -7.30 -37.18
N GLU A 319 -6.13 -8.24 -36.98
CA GLU A 319 -4.97 -8.42 -37.85
C GLU A 319 -5.36 -8.76 -39.28
N LYS A 320 -6.34 -9.66 -39.47
CA LYS A 320 -6.87 -10.01 -40.79
C LYS A 320 -7.47 -8.80 -41.50
N VAL A 321 -8.22 -7.95 -40.78
CA VAL A 321 -8.79 -6.73 -41.35
C VAL A 321 -7.68 -5.76 -41.80
N CYS A 322 -6.69 -5.47 -40.95
CA CYS A 322 -5.57 -4.62 -41.34
C CYS A 322 -4.73 -5.21 -42.49
N ALA A 323 -4.57 -6.53 -42.55
CA ALA A 323 -3.86 -7.22 -43.62
C ALA A 323 -4.60 -7.11 -44.97
N ALA A 324 -5.93 -7.16 -44.95
CA ALA A 324 -6.79 -7.06 -46.12
C ALA A 324 -6.86 -5.63 -46.70
N LEU A 325 -6.60 -4.60 -45.88
CA LEU A 325 -6.60 -3.22 -46.36
C LEU A 325 -5.56 -2.98 -47.47
N PRO A 326 -5.89 -2.14 -48.48
CA PRO A 326 -4.96 -1.80 -49.55
C PRO A 326 -3.65 -1.26 -48.99
N ARG A 327 -2.54 -1.86 -49.46
CA ARG A 327 -1.18 -1.42 -49.12
C ARG A 327 -0.92 -0.03 -49.70
N HIS A 328 -0.20 0.79 -48.94
CA HIS A 328 0.34 2.05 -49.45
C HIS A 328 1.27 1.77 -50.63
N ARG A 329 1.16 2.57 -51.69
CA ARG A 329 1.97 2.49 -52.91
C ARG A 329 2.74 3.81 -53.05
N PRO A 330 3.84 3.97 -52.30
CA PRO A 330 4.53 5.26 -52.24
C PRO A 330 5.20 5.59 -53.57
N GLU A 331 5.24 6.88 -53.92
CA GLU A 331 5.91 7.36 -55.15
C GLU A 331 7.42 7.07 -55.14
N THR A 332 8.03 7.06 -53.95
CA THR A 332 9.42 6.64 -53.73
C THR A 332 9.42 5.32 -52.99
N ARG A 333 10.26 4.36 -53.40
CA ARG A 333 10.38 3.09 -52.67
C ARG A 333 11.05 3.31 -51.29
N PRO A 334 10.41 2.94 -50.17
CA PRO A 334 11.04 3.02 -48.85
C PRO A 334 12.15 1.99 -48.73
N VAL A 335 13.18 2.31 -47.94
CA VAL A 335 14.25 1.34 -47.63
C VAL A 335 13.80 0.29 -46.62
N ARG A 336 12.76 0.59 -45.84
CA ARG A 336 12.10 -0.35 -44.94
C ARG A 336 10.63 0.00 -44.85
N GLN A 337 9.77 -1.01 -44.94
CA GLN A 337 8.34 -0.89 -44.69
C GLN A 337 7.95 -1.96 -43.68
N ARG A 338 7.22 -1.57 -42.64
CA ARG A 338 6.65 -2.46 -41.63
C ARG A 338 5.18 -2.13 -41.44
N ARG A 339 4.40 -3.13 -41.05
CA ARG A 339 2.98 -2.97 -40.74
C ARG A 339 2.68 -3.72 -39.45
N ALA A 340 1.82 -3.15 -38.63
CA ALA A 340 1.26 -3.81 -37.47
C ALA A 340 -0.16 -3.29 -37.24
N THR A 341 -1.00 -4.15 -36.70
CA THR A 341 -2.20 -3.73 -35.98
C THR A 341 -1.76 -3.37 -34.57
N MET A 342 -1.95 -2.12 -34.16
CA MET A 342 -1.53 -1.59 -32.86
C MET A 342 -2.74 -1.18 -32.03
N TRP A 343 -2.71 -1.47 -30.73
CA TRP A 343 -3.76 -1.12 -29.78
C TRP A 343 -3.68 0.35 -29.33
N THR A 344 -4.82 1.00 -29.09
CA THR A 344 -4.91 2.45 -28.83
C THR A 344 -5.57 2.83 -27.50
N GLU A 345 -5.41 2.04 -26.43
CA GLU A 345 -6.08 2.25 -25.11
C GLU A 345 -5.94 3.66 -24.54
N PHE A 346 -4.80 4.29 -24.73
CA PHE A 346 -4.49 5.62 -24.21
C PHE A 346 -4.45 6.69 -25.30
N TRP A 347 -5.18 6.44 -26.39
CA TRP A 347 -5.28 7.32 -27.55
C TRP A 347 -3.98 7.51 -28.34
N THR A 348 -2.82 7.14 -27.78
CA THR A 348 -1.50 7.31 -28.39
C THR A 348 -0.82 5.99 -28.76
N ILE A 349 -0.01 6.07 -29.81
CA ILE A 349 1.07 5.13 -30.12
C ILE A 349 2.35 5.89 -29.84
N ASP A 350 3.10 5.41 -28.86
CA ASP A 350 4.30 6.10 -28.42
C ASP A 350 5.52 5.53 -29.15
N GLY A 351 6.55 6.36 -29.26
CA GLY A 351 7.82 5.99 -29.84
C GLY A 351 8.96 6.40 -28.92
N TRP A 352 9.83 5.45 -28.61
CA TRP A 352 10.92 5.67 -27.67
C TRP A 352 12.24 5.13 -28.21
N GLU A 353 13.32 5.71 -27.71
CA GLU A 353 14.67 5.15 -27.76
C GLU A 353 15.10 4.75 -26.35
N ASP A 354 15.93 3.71 -26.24
CA ASP A 354 16.38 3.17 -24.96
C ASP A 354 16.98 4.30 -24.08
N GLY A 355 16.44 4.47 -22.87
CA GLY A 355 16.88 5.50 -21.91
C GLY A 355 16.22 6.87 -22.07
N TYR A 356 15.20 6.98 -22.93
CA TYR A 356 14.40 8.19 -23.15
C TYR A 356 12.90 7.98 -22.84
N GLU A 357 12.55 6.90 -22.14
CA GLU A 357 11.18 6.61 -21.72
C GLU A 357 10.70 7.57 -20.63
N GLY A 358 9.43 8.02 -20.69
CA GLY A 358 8.78 8.68 -19.54
C GLY A 358 7.77 9.77 -19.91
N SER A 359 8.22 10.87 -20.52
CA SER A 359 7.36 12.03 -20.79
C SER A 359 6.91 12.08 -22.24
N ALA A 360 5.60 11.90 -22.47
CA ALA A 360 5.02 12.06 -23.80
C ALA A 360 5.19 13.51 -24.28
N PRO A 361 5.70 13.74 -25.51
CA PRO A 361 5.87 15.09 -26.03
C PRO A 361 4.54 15.77 -26.31
N ASP A 362 4.53 17.10 -26.21
CA ASP A 362 3.37 17.92 -26.58
C ASP A 362 2.96 17.66 -28.03
N LEU A 363 1.69 17.34 -28.23
CA LEU A 363 1.16 17.01 -29.54
C LEU A 363 0.85 18.27 -30.34
N VAL A 364 1.30 18.28 -31.59
CA VAL A 364 0.89 19.28 -32.56
C VAL A 364 -0.44 18.87 -33.16
N ARG A 365 -1.46 19.73 -33.01
CA ARG A 365 -2.83 19.52 -33.51
C ARG A 365 -3.43 18.17 -33.07
N ASN A 366 -3.07 17.70 -31.87
CA ASN A 366 -3.54 16.43 -31.33
C ASN A 366 -3.28 15.24 -32.29
N LEU A 367 -2.18 15.25 -33.05
CA LEU A 367 -1.80 14.13 -33.91
C LEU A 367 -0.39 13.63 -33.63
N VAL A 368 0.62 14.49 -33.66
CA VAL A 368 2.00 14.03 -33.48
C VAL A 368 2.82 15.05 -32.70
N GLY A 369 3.55 14.55 -31.71
CA GLY A 369 4.51 15.28 -30.90
C GLY A 369 5.86 14.58 -30.92
N SER A 370 6.93 15.34 -30.75
CA SER A 370 8.29 14.80 -30.75
C SER A 370 9.17 15.60 -29.79
N ASP A 371 10.00 14.88 -29.06
CA ASP A 371 11.12 15.42 -28.30
C ASP A 371 12.38 14.55 -28.58
N ARG A 372 13.49 14.86 -27.94
CA ARG A 372 14.73 14.08 -28.07
C ARG A 372 14.51 12.64 -27.60
N GLY A 373 14.62 11.69 -28.52
CA GLY A 373 14.43 10.25 -28.24
C GLY A 373 12.97 9.83 -28.07
N ALA A 374 12.01 10.77 -28.08
CA ALA A 374 10.60 10.52 -27.80
C ALA A 374 9.69 10.99 -28.94
N LEU A 375 8.66 10.21 -29.24
CA LEU A 375 7.63 10.50 -30.23
C LEU A 375 6.29 10.07 -29.64
N ALA A 376 5.23 10.83 -29.89
CA ALA A 376 3.87 10.38 -29.58
C ALA A 376 2.98 10.63 -30.79
N ILE A 377 2.15 9.64 -31.11
CA ILE A 377 1.19 9.71 -32.22
C ILE A 377 -0.20 9.45 -31.66
N TRP A 378 -1.06 10.45 -31.64
CA TRP A 378 -2.45 10.29 -31.23
C TRP A 378 -3.25 9.62 -32.35
N ALA A 379 -3.66 8.38 -32.13
CA ALA A 379 -4.35 7.55 -33.09
C ALA A 379 -5.86 7.84 -33.13
N ALA A 380 -6.54 7.80 -31.99
CA ALA A 380 -7.99 7.97 -31.88
C ALA A 380 -8.44 8.23 -30.44
N ASP A 381 -9.62 8.82 -30.25
CA ASP A 381 -10.23 9.12 -28.94
C ASP A 381 -11.06 7.93 -28.38
N GLU A 382 -10.89 6.72 -28.93
CA GLU A 382 -11.56 5.50 -28.45
C GLU A 382 -10.67 4.26 -28.47
N VAL A 383 -11.05 3.29 -27.63
CA VAL A 383 -10.28 2.07 -27.36
C VAL A 383 -10.44 1.18 -28.58
N GLY A 384 -9.33 0.85 -29.25
CA GLY A 384 -9.41 0.08 -30.48
C GLY A 384 -8.07 -0.29 -31.08
N HIS A 385 -8.12 -0.64 -32.37
CA HIS A 385 -6.95 -1.06 -33.13
C HIS A 385 -6.75 -0.14 -34.34
N ALA A 386 -5.55 0.45 -34.45
CA ALA A 386 -5.13 1.19 -35.62
C ALA A 386 -4.30 0.30 -36.56
N CYS A 387 -4.55 0.42 -37.86
CA CYS A 387 -3.69 -0.20 -38.87
C CYS A 387 -2.52 0.72 -39.18
N VAL A 388 -1.36 0.41 -38.59
CA VAL A 388 -0.16 1.24 -38.69
C VAL A 388 0.77 0.70 -39.77
N THR A 389 1.21 1.60 -40.65
CA THR A 389 2.27 1.34 -41.63
C THR A 389 3.40 2.31 -41.37
N VAL A 390 4.62 1.81 -41.22
CA VAL A 390 5.81 2.64 -41.03
C VAL A 390 6.75 2.43 -42.20
N GLU A 391 7.22 3.54 -42.75
CA GLU A 391 8.08 3.61 -43.91
C GLU A 391 9.33 4.45 -43.61
N SER A 392 10.50 3.84 -43.69
CA SER A 392 11.78 4.53 -43.55
C SER A 392 12.35 4.85 -44.93
N TYR A 393 12.89 6.06 -45.09
CA TYR A 393 13.51 6.52 -46.33
C TYR A 393 14.94 7.00 -46.11
N THR A 394 15.74 7.03 -47.18
CA THR A 394 17.09 7.61 -47.18
C THR A 394 17.11 9.08 -47.60
N ARG A 395 15.99 9.59 -48.12
CA ARG A 395 15.78 10.98 -48.54
C ARG A 395 14.32 11.35 -48.29
N ARG A 396 14.01 12.64 -48.32
CA ARG A 396 12.63 13.13 -48.18
C ARG A 396 11.73 12.56 -49.29
N PRO A 397 10.65 11.83 -48.96
CA PRO A 397 9.66 11.41 -49.94
C PRO A 397 8.77 12.60 -50.36
N PRO A 398 8.14 12.54 -51.55
CA PRO A 398 7.06 13.45 -51.94
C PRO A 398 5.95 13.52 -50.89
N VAL A 399 5.18 14.60 -50.87
CA VAL A 399 4.08 14.77 -49.90
C VAL A 399 2.80 14.21 -50.50
N GLU A 400 2.25 13.16 -49.89
CA GLU A 400 1.02 12.50 -50.35
C GLU A 400 -0.17 12.84 -49.43
N THR A 401 -0.96 13.88 -49.76
CA THR A 401 -2.12 14.28 -48.92
C THR A 401 -3.45 13.68 -49.37
N ARG A 402 -3.51 13.13 -50.59
CA ARG A 402 -4.76 12.63 -51.17
C ARG A 402 -5.26 11.40 -50.42
N GLY A 403 -6.50 11.45 -49.93
CA GLY A 403 -7.14 10.34 -49.22
C GLY A 403 -6.77 10.22 -47.74
N TRP A 404 -6.01 11.18 -47.20
CA TRP A 404 -5.72 11.34 -45.77
C TRP A 404 -6.53 12.50 -45.19
N GLU A 405 -6.93 12.41 -43.93
CA GLU A 405 -7.67 13.45 -43.22
C GLU A 405 -6.73 14.48 -42.62
N GLU A 406 -5.64 14.01 -41.99
CA GLU A 406 -4.62 14.85 -41.35
C GLU A 406 -3.23 14.40 -41.80
N VAL A 407 -2.34 15.36 -42.07
CA VAL A 407 -0.95 15.10 -42.45
C VAL A 407 -0.02 16.14 -41.82
N ILE A 408 0.79 15.69 -40.86
CA ILE A 408 1.69 16.56 -40.08
C ILE A 408 3.11 16.00 -40.08
N GLU A 409 4.09 16.88 -40.25
CA GLU A 409 5.51 16.57 -40.25
C GLU A 409 6.25 17.32 -39.14
N VAL A 410 6.84 16.58 -38.21
CA VAL A 410 7.62 17.10 -37.07
C VAL A 410 9.11 16.77 -37.20
N ALA A 411 9.93 17.50 -36.44
CA ALA A 411 11.36 17.21 -36.33
C ALA A 411 11.60 16.19 -35.21
N TYR A 412 12.33 15.13 -35.49
CA TYR A 412 12.67 14.12 -34.48
C TYR A 412 14.19 14.05 -34.32
N GLU A 413 14.67 14.18 -33.09
CA GLU A 413 16.07 13.95 -32.75
C GLU A 413 16.21 12.53 -32.19
N SER A 414 17.08 11.74 -32.82
CA SER A 414 17.33 10.33 -32.52
C SER A 414 18.73 10.20 -31.90
N PRO A 415 18.87 10.17 -30.56
CA PRO A 415 20.16 10.04 -29.89
C PRO A 415 20.88 8.72 -30.15
N THR A 416 20.16 7.61 -30.24
CA THR A 416 20.70 6.26 -30.34
C THR A 416 20.53 5.66 -31.74
N GLY A 417 19.60 6.19 -32.55
CA GLY A 417 19.28 5.59 -33.83
C GLY A 417 18.43 4.32 -33.70
N SER A 418 17.73 4.16 -32.57
CA SER A 418 16.96 2.94 -32.28
C SER A 418 15.44 3.13 -32.21
N LEU A 419 14.90 4.28 -32.61
CA LEU A 419 13.45 4.58 -32.55
C LEU A 419 12.60 3.36 -32.90
N GLU A 420 11.75 2.98 -31.95
CA GLU A 420 10.70 1.98 -32.09
C GLU A 420 9.36 2.58 -31.69
N LEU A 421 8.28 2.21 -32.39
CA LEU A 421 6.92 2.49 -31.93
C LEU A 421 6.43 1.33 -31.08
N VAL A 422 5.72 1.63 -30.01
CA VAL A 422 5.18 0.67 -29.04
C VAL A 422 3.72 1.01 -28.76
N ASP A 423 2.87 0.00 -28.70
CA ASP A 423 1.48 0.15 -28.27
C ASP A 423 1.27 -0.26 -26.81
N GLY A 424 0.06 -0.06 -26.27
CA GLY A 424 -0.28 -0.37 -24.88
C GLY A 424 -0.12 -1.85 -24.48
N TYR A 425 -0.10 -2.77 -25.45
CA TYR A 425 0.12 -4.22 -25.23
C TYR A 425 1.57 -4.65 -25.50
N GLY A 426 2.47 -3.68 -25.74
CA GLY A 426 3.90 -3.93 -25.93
C GLY A 426 4.27 -4.41 -27.34
N LYS A 427 3.37 -4.35 -28.33
CA LYS A 427 3.70 -4.65 -29.72
C LYS A 427 4.62 -3.58 -30.27
N ARG A 428 5.74 -3.99 -30.90
CA ARG A 428 6.82 -3.06 -31.30
C ARG A 428 7.07 -3.03 -32.80
N LEU A 429 7.27 -1.84 -33.36
CA LEU A 429 7.79 -1.61 -34.71
C LEU A 429 9.17 -0.96 -34.64
N LYS A 430 10.22 -1.77 -34.83
CA LYS A 430 11.61 -1.35 -34.62
C LYS A 430 12.36 -0.90 -35.87
N GLY A 431 13.43 -0.14 -35.62
CA GLY A 431 14.48 0.18 -36.58
C GLY A 431 13.98 1.13 -37.65
N LEU A 432 13.38 2.22 -37.19
CA LEU A 432 12.76 3.26 -38.03
C LEU A 432 13.78 4.30 -38.50
N THR A 433 14.85 4.50 -37.73
CA THR A 433 15.94 5.46 -37.97
C THR A 433 17.15 4.80 -38.64
N ARG A 434 17.01 4.51 -39.95
CA ARG A 434 17.95 3.65 -40.70
C ARG A 434 19.41 4.12 -40.74
N ARG A 435 19.68 5.43 -40.62
CA ARG A 435 21.04 6.02 -40.65
C ARG A 435 21.74 6.03 -39.29
N GLY A 436 21.11 5.44 -38.26
CA GLY A 436 21.60 5.53 -36.88
C GLY A 436 21.27 6.88 -36.24
N PRO A 437 22.00 7.31 -35.20
CA PRO A 437 21.79 8.57 -34.53
C PRO A 437 21.75 9.79 -35.47
N GLY A 438 20.89 10.75 -35.18
CA GLY A 438 20.86 12.05 -35.87
C GLY A 438 19.49 12.70 -35.97
N SER A 439 19.40 13.70 -36.85
CA SER A 439 18.16 14.44 -37.09
C SER A 439 17.32 13.81 -38.19
N TYR A 440 16.07 13.53 -37.85
CA TYR A 440 15.06 12.98 -38.73
C TYR A 440 13.84 13.91 -38.81
N ARG A 441 13.00 13.62 -39.78
CA ARG A 441 11.65 14.14 -39.92
C ARG A 441 10.71 12.94 -39.84
N VAL A 442 9.65 13.11 -39.09
CA VAL A 442 8.58 12.13 -38.97
C VAL A 442 7.33 12.78 -39.52
N ARG A 443 6.79 12.20 -40.60
CA ARG A 443 5.51 12.61 -41.18
C ARG A 443 4.46 11.57 -40.83
N VAL A 444 3.39 12.00 -40.20
CA VAL A 444 2.27 11.15 -39.82
C VAL A 444 1.08 11.52 -40.68
N HIS A 445 0.47 10.53 -41.30
CA HIS A 445 -0.78 10.65 -42.02
C HIS A 445 -1.83 9.82 -41.29
N LEU A 446 -2.99 10.43 -41.05
CA LEU A 446 -4.10 9.82 -40.35
C LEU A 446 -5.36 9.87 -41.20
N ARG A 447 -6.18 8.83 -41.11
CA ARG A 447 -7.59 8.87 -41.49
C ARG A 447 -8.43 7.93 -40.62
N GLY A 448 -9.74 8.17 -40.64
CA GLY A 448 -10.75 7.38 -39.95
C GLY A 448 -10.91 7.72 -38.47
N ARG A 449 -10.31 8.82 -37.99
CA ARG A 449 -10.45 9.26 -36.60
C ARG A 449 -11.87 9.72 -36.32
N GLU A 450 -12.43 10.51 -37.22
CA GLU A 450 -13.80 11.03 -37.09
C GLU A 450 -14.85 9.90 -37.13
N LEU A 451 -14.59 8.85 -37.92
CA LEU A 451 -15.49 7.70 -37.98
C LEU A 451 -15.61 6.99 -36.62
N VAL A 452 -14.49 6.90 -35.89
CA VAL A 452 -14.46 6.24 -34.57
C VAL A 452 -15.31 6.99 -33.54
N THR A 453 -15.32 8.31 -33.56
CA THR A 453 -16.11 9.10 -32.59
C THR A 453 -17.61 9.20 -32.93
N GLN A 454 -18.00 8.84 -34.15
CA GLN A 454 -19.37 8.98 -34.64
C GLN A 454 -20.25 7.74 -34.41
N VAL A 455 -19.67 6.57 -34.17
CA VAL A 455 -20.42 5.32 -34.03
C VAL A 455 -19.95 4.52 -32.81
N PRO A 456 -20.85 3.88 -32.04
CA PRO A 456 -20.47 3.13 -30.84
C PRO A 456 -19.55 1.92 -31.08
N TYR A 457 -19.52 1.40 -32.32
CA TYR A 457 -18.75 0.23 -32.72
C TYR A 457 -18.17 0.47 -34.11
N PRO A 458 -17.10 1.26 -34.23
CA PRO A 458 -16.51 1.55 -35.53
C PRO A 458 -15.97 0.27 -36.16
N PRO A 459 -16.01 0.18 -37.50
CA PRO A 459 -15.49 -0.99 -38.18
C PRO A 459 -13.98 -1.12 -37.92
N ASP A 460 -13.52 -2.35 -37.82
CA ASP A 460 -12.12 -2.63 -37.55
C ASP A 460 -11.19 -2.03 -38.60
N GLY A 461 -10.06 -1.49 -38.14
CA GLY A 461 -9.13 -0.80 -39.01
C GLY A 461 -9.67 0.51 -39.61
N ALA A 462 -10.74 1.07 -39.04
CA ALA A 462 -11.22 2.43 -39.34
C ALA A 462 -10.04 3.42 -39.30
N VAL A 463 -9.27 3.36 -38.21
CA VAL A 463 -8.09 4.22 -38.02
C VAL A 463 -6.92 3.64 -38.79
N ARG A 464 -6.39 4.45 -39.70
CA ARG A 464 -5.22 4.09 -40.49
C ARG A 464 -4.15 5.15 -40.31
N ILE A 465 -2.94 4.69 -39.99
CA ILE A 465 -1.79 5.55 -39.75
C ILE A 465 -0.69 5.16 -40.71
N LEU A 466 -0.15 6.14 -41.42
CA LEU A 466 1.12 6.02 -42.13
C LEU A 466 2.15 6.92 -41.45
N VAL A 467 3.28 6.33 -41.05
CA VAL A 467 4.40 7.03 -40.45
C VAL A 467 5.59 6.95 -41.39
N GLU A 468 6.02 8.09 -41.93
CA GLU A 468 7.20 8.18 -42.77
C GLU A 468 8.35 8.77 -41.95
N VAL A 469 9.48 8.05 -41.88
CA VAL A 469 10.68 8.49 -41.17
C VAL A 469 11.81 8.69 -42.17
N PHE A 470 12.37 9.90 -42.24
CA PHE A 470 13.43 10.23 -43.19
C PHE A 470 14.43 11.25 -42.65
N PRO A 471 15.69 11.25 -43.12
CA PRO A 471 16.70 12.21 -42.64
C PRO A 471 16.31 13.66 -42.95
N GLY A 472 16.49 14.56 -41.98
CA GLY A 472 16.26 15.99 -42.19
C GLY A 472 16.60 16.84 -40.96
N ARG A 473 17.19 18.02 -41.18
CA ARG A 473 17.64 18.93 -40.12
C ARG A 473 16.66 20.07 -39.82
N ALA A 474 15.60 20.19 -40.61
CA ALA A 474 14.61 21.24 -40.39
C ALA A 474 13.89 21.02 -39.06
N LYS A 475 13.85 22.05 -38.21
CA LYS A 475 13.17 22.00 -36.91
C LYS A 475 11.70 22.41 -36.97
N LYS A 476 11.31 23.18 -37.99
CA LYS A 476 9.95 23.71 -38.11
C LYS A 476 8.94 22.58 -38.35
N THR A 477 7.86 22.55 -37.56
CA THR A 477 6.72 21.69 -37.83
C THR A 477 5.95 22.17 -39.06
N VAL A 478 5.50 21.23 -39.89
CA VAL A 478 4.71 21.51 -41.09
C VAL A 478 3.39 20.77 -41.00
N VAL A 479 2.29 21.51 -41.10
CA VAL A 479 0.92 20.97 -41.20
C VAL A 479 0.50 21.10 -42.66
N TYR A 480 0.21 19.97 -43.31
CA TYR A 480 -0.20 19.94 -44.71
C TYR A 480 -1.71 19.90 -44.86
N LYS A 481 -2.37 19.24 -43.92
CA LYS A 481 -3.80 19.10 -43.78
C LYS A 481 -4.07 18.80 -42.31
#